data_AF-A0A9E1W267-F1
#
_entry.id   AF-A0A9E1W267-F1
#
_cell.length_a   1.000
_cell.length_b   1.000
_cell.length_c   1.000
_cell.angle_alpha   90.00
_cell.angle_beta   90.00
_cell.angle_gamma   90.00
#
_symmetry.space_group_name_H-M   'P 1'
#
loop_
_entity.id
_entity.type
_entity.pdbx_description
1 polymer ?
#
loop_
_entity_poly.entity_id
_entity_poly.type
_entity_poly.pdbx_seq_one_letter_code
_entity_poly.pdbx_strand_id
1 'polypeptide(L)'
;MKLFDLKNCPNPEGESIVCRVSSVGSFIGFTVTASLSLGLFSFDLGWVDHAIDAPAFVVTYGAIVIGLLSLLFLFNFRKSRRPSNWLIKMDSHCMRVKFRSYLNDHLPEEDLIIAEIPYSEIAWARKTKEQLVTKSFSDDGPVTEYLTYLDLKLNSPETETLRQAMLDESNRRPPIEKMNHDLFQARKRRAPESEIALLKAEIKREAQHRPKGGSRFSTGIHIHHPVRMVDESILRFNWAFIRPRISKVLQMLEKNILIESPVKLSANLSKANGDVEGDILDLTVRGKKMEAIALAREHYGYSLSEAKEFVESLLKD
;
A
#
# COMPACT_ATOMS: atom_id res chain seq x y z
N MET A 1 -14.62 -5.49 20.17
CA MET A 1 -13.46 -4.96 19.41
C MET A 1 -12.92 -3.68 20.07
N LYS A 2 -11.60 -3.46 20.08
CA LYS A 2 -10.98 -2.24 20.65
C LYS A 2 -9.94 -1.65 19.71
N LEU A 3 -9.86 -0.31 19.65
CA LEU A 3 -8.85 0.41 18.88
C LEU A 3 -7.73 0.90 19.81
N PHE A 4 -6.48 0.75 19.37
CA PHE A 4 -5.28 1.15 20.10
C PHE A 4 -4.36 2.00 19.22
N ASP A 5 -3.61 2.89 19.87
CA ASP A 5 -2.47 3.56 19.24
C ASP A 5 -1.21 2.67 19.26
N LEU A 6 -0.17 3.10 18.54
CA LEU A 6 1.04 2.28 18.39
C LEU A 6 1.84 2.13 19.71
N LYS A 7 1.75 3.11 20.61
CA LYS A 7 2.52 3.17 21.86
C LYS A 7 1.86 2.38 22.99
N ASN A 8 0.53 2.41 23.05
CA ASN A 8 -0.32 1.78 24.05
C ASN A 8 -0.80 0.38 23.63
N CYS A 9 -0.32 -0.14 22.49
CA CYS A 9 -0.58 -1.52 22.09
C CYS A 9 0.04 -2.48 23.12
N PRO A 10 -0.76 -3.32 23.81
CA PRO A 10 -0.22 -4.33 24.69
C PRO A 10 0.72 -5.25 23.91
N ASN A 11 1.84 -5.63 24.52
CA ASN A 11 2.63 -6.73 23.98
C ASN A 11 1.84 -8.03 24.18
N PRO A 12 1.83 -8.92 23.18
CA PRO A 12 1.12 -10.18 23.29
C PRO A 12 1.75 -11.05 24.41
N GLU A 13 0.91 -11.72 25.18
CA GLU A 13 1.33 -12.50 26.35
C GLU A 13 1.53 -13.97 25.95
N GLY A 14 2.76 -14.50 26.03
CA GLY A 14 3.04 -15.92 25.73
C GLY A 14 3.50 -16.20 24.28
N GLU A 15 3.10 -17.35 23.72
CA GLU A 15 3.45 -17.78 22.35
C GLU A 15 2.74 -16.91 21.30
N SER A 16 3.33 -15.77 21.02
CA SER A 16 2.80 -14.82 20.06
C SER A 16 3.41 -15.01 18.67
N ILE A 17 2.55 -14.96 17.64
CA ILE A 17 3.02 -14.91 16.26
C ILE A 17 2.85 -13.51 15.72
N VAL A 18 3.96 -12.97 15.21
CA VAL A 18 3.98 -11.69 14.53
C VAL A 18 4.12 -11.91 13.04
N CYS A 19 3.06 -11.58 12.30
CA CYS A 19 3.08 -11.59 10.84
C CYS A 19 3.72 -10.29 10.34
N ARG A 20 4.81 -10.39 9.56
CA ARG A 20 5.62 -9.26 9.09
C ARG A 20 5.84 -9.31 7.59
N VAL A 21 6.00 -8.16 6.95
CA VAL A 21 6.43 -8.12 5.55
C VAL A 21 7.88 -8.58 5.47
N SER A 22 8.16 -9.50 4.56
CA SER A 22 9.47 -10.11 4.39
C SER A 22 10.47 -9.12 3.79
N SER A 23 11.62 -8.99 4.44
CA SER A 23 12.75 -8.21 3.96
C SER A 23 13.59 -8.92 2.90
N VAL A 24 13.31 -10.22 2.64
CA VAL A 24 14.13 -11.08 1.79
C VAL A 24 14.12 -10.63 0.34
N GLY A 25 12.97 -10.21 -0.19
CA GLY A 25 12.89 -9.70 -1.57
C GLY A 25 13.76 -8.46 -1.76
N SER A 26 13.65 -7.48 -0.86
CA SER A 26 14.46 -6.26 -0.89
C SER A 26 15.96 -6.55 -0.70
N PHE A 27 16.31 -7.55 0.12
CA PHE A 27 17.69 -7.97 0.30
C PHE A 27 18.27 -8.60 -0.97
N ILE A 28 17.56 -9.55 -1.58
CA ILE A 28 17.98 -10.19 -2.82
C ILE A 28 18.11 -9.15 -3.94
N GLY A 29 17.10 -8.28 -4.10
CA GLY A 29 17.12 -7.19 -5.07
C GLY A 29 18.34 -6.29 -4.89
N PHE A 30 18.66 -5.90 -3.65
CA PHE A 30 19.88 -5.15 -3.35
C PHE A 30 21.14 -5.93 -3.75
N THR A 31 21.29 -7.18 -3.33
CA THR A 31 22.49 -7.97 -3.65
C THR A 31 22.70 -8.16 -5.15
N VAL A 32 21.65 -8.49 -5.91
CA VAL A 32 21.75 -8.71 -7.35
C VAL A 32 22.10 -7.41 -8.09
N THR A 33 21.41 -6.32 -7.78
CA THR A 33 21.67 -5.03 -8.43
C THR A 33 23.03 -4.43 -8.04
N ALA A 34 23.43 -4.55 -6.77
CA ALA A 34 24.74 -4.10 -6.32
C ALA A 34 25.88 -4.90 -6.98
N SER A 35 25.75 -6.23 -7.05
CA SER A 35 26.73 -7.08 -7.74
C SER A 35 26.81 -6.77 -9.24
N LEU A 36 25.67 -6.52 -9.90
CA LEU A 36 25.64 -6.15 -11.31
C LEU A 36 26.30 -4.79 -11.57
N SER A 37 26.00 -3.80 -10.73
CA SER A 37 26.63 -2.47 -10.79
C SER A 37 28.15 -2.57 -10.60
N LEU A 38 28.60 -3.35 -9.61
CA LEU A 38 30.03 -3.55 -9.35
C LEU A 38 30.73 -4.28 -10.51
N GLY A 39 30.09 -5.30 -11.09
CA GLY A 39 30.63 -6.01 -12.25
C GLY A 39 30.80 -5.12 -13.48
N LEU A 40 29.85 -4.22 -13.74
CA LEU A 40 29.96 -3.23 -14.83
C LEU A 40 31.09 -2.23 -14.57
N PHE A 41 31.28 -1.78 -13.32
CA PHE A 41 32.43 -0.96 -12.97
C PHE A 41 33.78 -1.69 -13.15
N SER A 42 33.85 -2.96 -12.74
CA SER A 42 35.07 -3.77 -12.93
C SER A 42 35.40 -4.01 -14.40
N PHE A 43 34.38 -4.11 -15.27
CA PHE A 43 34.55 -4.21 -16.72
C PHE A 43 35.12 -2.91 -17.32
N ASP A 44 34.61 -1.75 -16.90
CA ASP A 44 35.07 -0.42 -17.35
C ASP A 44 36.51 -0.10 -16.87
N LEU A 45 36.90 -0.62 -15.70
CA LEU A 45 38.24 -0.49 -15.13
C LEU A 45 39.27 -1.48 -15.74
N GLY A 46 38.86 -2.33 -16.69
CA GLY A 46 39.74 -3.30 -17.33
C GLY A 46 40.15 -4.48 -16.44
N TRP A 47 39.39 -4.77 -15.39
CA TRP A 47 39.68 -5.89 -14.48
C TRP A 47 39.17 -7.24 -15.00
N VAL A 48 38.39 -7.22 -16.08
CA VAL A 48 37.81 -8.39 -16.76
C VAL A 48 37.95 -8.18 -18.26
N ASP A 49 38.32 -9.22 -19.00
CA ASP A 49 38.48 -9.16 -20.46
C ASP A 49 37.19 -8.66 -21.14
N HIS A 50 37.36 -7.80 -22.15
CA HIS A 50 36.25 -7.17 -22.85
C HIS A 50 35.50 -8.18 -23.73
N ALA A 51 34.37 -8.68 -23.23
CA ALA A 51 33.42 -9.50 -23.99
C ALA A 51 32.37 -8.68 -24.75
N ILE A 52 32.29 -7.36 -24.50
CA ILE A 52 31.26 -6.46 -25.03
C ILE A 52 31.94 -5.21 -25.57
N ASP A 53 31.83 -4.97 -26.90
CA ASP A 53 32.28 -3.74 -27.56
C ASP A 53 31.28 -2.60 -27.32
N ALA A 54 31.15 -2.16 -26.08
CA ALA A 54 30.36 -0.98 -25.72
C ALA A 54 31.28 0.19 -25.36
N PRO A 55 30.93 1.44 -25.73
CA PRO A 55 31.67 2.61 -25.27
C PRO A 55 31.68 2.70 -23.74
N ALA A 56 32.83 3.00 -23.14
CA ALA A 56 33.02 3.12 -21.69
C ALA A 56 31.89 3.92 -21.00
N PHE A 57 31.53 5.09 -21.56
CA PHE A 57 30.49 5.95 -21.00
C PHE A 57 29.11 5.27 -20.87
N VAL A 58 28.77 4.33 -21.76
CA VAL A 58 27.50 3.58 -21.71
C VAL A 58 27.54 2.59 -20.55
N VAL A 59 28.67 1.91 -20.36
CA VAL A 59 28.89 0.95 -19.28
C VAL A 59 28.87 1.67 -17.92
N THR A 60 29.62 2.77 -17.78
CA THR A 60 29.65 3.57 -16.56
C THR A 60 28.26 4.12 -16.22
N TYR A 61 27.54 4.65 -17.21
CA TYR A 61 26.20 5.19 -16.99
C TYR A 61 25.21 4.09 -16.55
N GLY A 62 25.25 2.92 -17.19
CA GLY A 62 24.45 1.76 -16.79
C GLY A 62 24.77 1.32 -15.36
N ALA A 63 26.06 1.27 -15.00
CA ALA A 63 26.50 0.94 -13.65
C ALA A 63 25.97 1.92 -12.60
N ILE A 64 25.96 3.23 -12.88
CA ILE A 64 25.39 4.26 -12.02
C ILE A 64 23.89 4.08 -11.85
N VAL A 65 23.14 3.88 -12.94
CA VAL A 65 21.67 3.70 -12.88
C VAL A 65 21.29 2.47 -12.07
N ILE A 66 21.96 1.34 -12.30
CA ILE A 66 21.76 0.10 -11.53
C ILE A 66 22.20 0.29 -10.07
N GLY A 67 23.28 1.05 -9.83
CA GLY A 67 23.74 1.41 -8.50
C GLY A 67 22.69 2.23 -7.73
N LEU A 68 22.08 3.23 -8.36
CA LEU A 68 20.97 4.00 -7.78
C LEU A 68 19.75 3.12 -7.48
N LEU A 69 19.43 2.17 -8.36
CA LEU A 69 18.37 1.18 -8.11
C LEU A 69 18.69 0.29 -6.89
N SER A 70 19.95 -0.11 -6.71
CA SER A 70 20.38 -0.88 -5.53
C SER A 70 20.16 -0.11 -4.23
N LEU A 71 20.41 1.21 -4.23
CA LEU A 71 20.15 2.06 -3.07
C LEU A 71 18.66 2.10 -2.71
N LEU A 72 17.77 2.12 -3.70
CA LEU A 72 16.32 2.03 -3.45
C LEU A 72 15.94 0.72 -2.75
N PHE A 73 16.49 -0.42 -3.19
CA PHE A 73 16.28 -1.70 -2.52
C PHE A 73 16.84 -1.71 -1.09
N LEU A 74 18.01 -1.09 -0.88
CA LEU A 74 18.60 -0.95 0.45
C LEU A 74 17.73 -0.10 1.40
N PHE A 75 17.18 1.01 0.92
CA PHE A 75 16.26 1.83 1.71
C PHE A 75 15.00 1.05 2.10
N ASN A 76 14.40 0.31 1.16
CA ASN A 76 13.24 -0.54 1.44
C ASN A 76 13.58 -1.68 2.42
N PHE A 77 14.77 -2.28 2.30
CA PHE A 77 15.26 -3.27 3.23
C PHE A 77 15.40 -2.70 4.64
N ARG A 78 16.00 -1.51 4.80
CA ARG A 78 16.12 -0.84 6.09
C ARG A 78 14.75 -0.53 6.70
N LYS A 79 13.78 -0.06 5.91
CA LYS A 79 12.39 0.15 6.37
C LYS A 79 11.73 -1.14 6.84
N SER A 80 11.92 -2.24 6.12
CA SER A 80 11.36 -3.56 6.51
C SER A 80 11.96 -4.12 7.81
N ARG A 81 13.09 -3.61 8.29
CA ARG A 81 13.69 -4.04 9.57
C ARG A 81 13.19 -3.24 10.77
N ARG A 82 12.32 -2.24 10.57
CA ARG A 82 11.79 -1.44 11.68
C ARG A 82 10.87 -2.28 12.58
N PRO A 83 10.83 -2.01 13.90
CA PRO A 83 9.90 -2.68 14.83
C PRO A 83 8.42 -2.50 14.45
N SER A 84 8.09 -1.46 13.70
CA SER A 84 6.76 -1.16 13.19
C SER A 84 6.33 -2.00 11.98
N ASN A 85 7.22 -2.83 11.42
CA ASN A 85 6.92 -3.75 10.32
C ASN A 85 6.27 -5.05 10.84
N TRP A 86 5.02 -4.93 11.26
CA TRP A 86 4.13 -6.05 11.52
C TRP A 86 2.72 -5.69 11.02
N LEU A 87 2.01 -6.69 10.50
CA LEU A 87 0.64 -6.54 10.04
C LEU A 87 -0.35 -7.12 11.04
N ILE A 88 -0.06 -8.32 11.54
CA ILE A 88 -0.90 -9.03 12.49
C ILE A 88 -0.04 -9.52 13.65
N LYS A 89 -0.53 -9.33 14.87
CA LYS A 89 -0.03 -10.03 16.06
C LYS A 89 -1.14 -10.95 16.56
N MET A 90 -0.84 -12.23 16.65
CA MET A 90 -1.78 -13.23 17.15
C MET A 90 -1.37 -13.64 18.55
N ASP A 91 -2.38 -13.73 19.41
CA ASP A 91 -2.28 -14.24 20.77
C ASP A 91 -3.18 -15.49 20.93
N SER A 92 -3.27 -16.04 22.13
CA SER A 92 -4.16 -17.17 22.45
C SER A 92 -5.65 -16.81 22.40
N HIS A 93 -6.01 -15.56 22.71
CA HIS A 93 -7.41 -15.12 22.85
C HIS A 93 -7.86 -14.06 21.83
N CYS A 94 -6.93 -13.28 21.27
CA CYS A 94 -7.25 -12.21 20.34
C CYS A 94 -6.22 -12.08 19.22
N MET A 95 -6.65 -11.42 18.15
CA MET A 95 -5.81 -11.03 17.02
C MET A 95 -5.77 -9.51 16.94
N ARG A 96 -4.57 -8.94 16.91
CA ARG A 96 -4.34 -7.51 16.73
C ARG A 96 -3.90 -7.23 15.32
N VAL A 97 -4.57 -6.30 14.66
CA VAL A 97 -4.39 -5.97 13.25
C VAL A 97 -3.98 -4.52 13.13
N LYS A 98 -2.89 -4.27 12.43
CA LYS A 98 -2.47 -2.92 12.05
C LYS A 98 -2.92 -2.63 10.63
N PHE A 99 -3.79 -1.66 10.43
CA PHE A 99 -4.26 -1.31 9.08
C PHE A 99 -3.36 -0.26 8.38
N ARG A 100 -2.48 0.43 9.12
CA ARG A 100 -1.44 1.32 8.55
C ARG A 100 -0.25 0.51 8.01
N SER A 101 0.17 0.78 6.78
CA SER A 101 1.39 0.18 6.21
C SER A 101 2.66 0.64 6.93
N TYR A 102 3.65 -0.25 7.03
CA TYR A 102 4.98 0.07 7.54
C TYR A 102 5.74 1.11 6.69
N LEU A 103 5.32 1.33 5.44
CA LEU A 103 5.88 2.35 4.56
C LEU A 103 5.47 3.77 4.96
N ASN A 104 4.37 3.92 5.72
CA ASN A 104 3.85 5.18 6.24
C ASN A 104 4.40 5.48 7.65
N ASP A 105 5.69 5.21 7.85
CA ASP A 105 6.42 5.39 9.10
C ASP A 105 6.62 6.85 9.54
N HIS A 106 6.29 7.80 8.68
CA HIS A 106 6.41 9.23 8.91
C HIS A 106 5.15 9.84 9.55
N LEU A 107 4.05 9.07 9.64
CA LEU A 107 2.82 9.53 10.26
C LEU A 107 2.89 9.39 11.80
N PRO A 108 2.15 10.23 12.55
CA PRO A 108 2.17 10.23 14.02
C PRO A 108 1.83 8.86 14.63
N GLU A 109 2.42 8.54 15.79
CA GLU A 109 2.23 7.26 16.47
C GLU A 109 1.02 7.26 17.42
N GLU A 110 0.48 8.43 17.73
CA GLU A 110 -0.68 8.66 18.60
C GLU A 110 -2.01 8.31 17.94
N ASP A 111 -2.00 7.93 16.66
CA ASP A 111 -3.19 7.57 15.90
C ASP A 111 -3.69 6.17 16.29
N LEU A 112 -5.01 6.01 16.41
CA LEU A 112 -5.68 4.72 16.62
C LEU A 112 -5.61 3.86 15.35
N ILE A 113 -4.54 3.08 15.20
CA ILE A 113 -4.24 2.31 13.96
C ILE A 113 -4.25 0.79 14.14
N ILE A 114 -4.52 0.33 15.35
CA ILE A 114 -4.51 -1.09 15.71
C ILE A 114 -5.91 -1.49 16.15
N ALA A 115 -6.47 -2.52 15.52
CA ALA A 115 -7.72 -3.14 15.93
C ALA A 115 -7.43 -4.45 16.65
N GLU A 116 -7.87 -4.58 17.90
CA GLU A 116 -7.89 -5.83 18.64
C GLU A 116 -9.24 -6.51 18.44
N ILE A 117 -9.18 -7.70 17.82
CA ILE A 117 -10.32 -8.51 17.43
C ILE A 117 -10.23 -9.83 18.23
N PRO A 118 -11.10 -10.03 19.23
CA PRO A 118 -11.24 -11.33 19.89
C PRO A 118 -11.64 -12.43 18.91
N TYR A 119 -11.15 -13.65 19.12
CA TYR A 119 -11.51 -14.75 18.21
C TYR A 119 -13.00 -15.08 18.21
N SER A 120 -13.71 -14.81 19.32
CA SER A 120 -15.17 -14.94 19.41
C SER A 120 -15.94 -14.01 18.48
N GLU A 121 -15.34 -12.90 18.06
CA GLU A 121 -15.94 -11.95 17.12
C GLU A 121 -15.69 -12.35 15.65
N ILE A 122 -14.91 -13.39 15.39
CA ILE A 122 -14.59 -13.86 14.05
C ILE A 122 -15.44 -15.09 13.73
N ALA A 123 -16.32 -14.97 12.75
CA ALA A 123 -17.19 -16.04 12.29
C ALA A 123 -16.38 -17.13 11.57
N TRP A 124 -15.54 -16.71 10.64
CA TRP A 124 -14.68 -17.59 9.86
C TRP A 124 -13.47 -16.85 9.29
N ALA A 125 -12.46 -17.63 8.93
CA ALA A 125 -11.31 -17.17 8.16
C ALA A 125 -11.16 -18.00 6.88
N ARG A 126 -10.79 -17.36 5.77
CA ARG A 126 -10.57 -18.06 4.49
C ARG A 126 -9.36 -17.50 3.74
N LYS A 127 -8.77 -18.36 2.92
CA LYS A 127 -7.78 -17.95 1.91
C LYS A 127 -8.47 -17.61 0.60
N THR A 128 -8.28 -16.40 0.10
CA THR A 128 -8.76 -16.00 -1.22
C THR A 128 -7.57 -15.81 -2.16
N LYS A 129 -7.61 -16.44 -3.33
CA LYS A 129 -6.68 -16.15 -4.43
C LYS A 129 -7.43 -15.37 -5.50
N GLU A 130 -6.99 -14.18 -5.81
CA GLU A 130 -7.56 -13.36 -6.87
C GLU A 130 -6.60 -13.36 -8.07
N GLN A 131 -7.10 -13.77 -9.23
CA GLN A 131 -6.40 -13.63 -10.50
C GLN A 131 -6.95 -12.39 -11.19
N LEU A 132 -6.10 -11.38 -11.34
CA LEU A 132 -6.42 -10.13 -12.00
C LEU A 132 -5.80 -10.15 -13.40
N VAL A 133 -6.61 -10.01 -14.43
CA VAL A 133 -6.11 -9.88 -15.80
C VAL A 133 -6.29 -8.43 -16.23
N THR A 134 -5.22 -7.65 -16.28
CA THR A 134 -5.22 -6.24 -16.72
C THR A 134 -4.71 -6.12 -18.15
N LYS A 135 -5.11 -5.06 -18.85
CA LYS A 135 -4.43 -4.69 -20.11
C LYS A 135 -3.01 -4.24 -19.77
N SER A 136 -2.02 -4.75 -20.49
CA SER A 136 -0.66 -4.22 -20.39
C SER A 136 -0.63 -2.78 -20.94
N PHE A 137 0.24 -1.95 -20.38
CA PHE A 137 0.51 -0.61 -20.93
C PHE A 137 1.38 -0.66 -22.19
N SER A 138 2.10 -1.77 -22.38
CA SER A 138 2.74 -2.14 -23.65
C SER A 138 1.79 -3.01 -24.47
N ASP A 139 1.82 -2.92 -25.79
CA ASP A 139 0.93 -3.62 -26.74
C ASP A 139 1.11 -5.17 -26.76
N ASP A 140 1.74 -5.74 -25.73
CA ASP A 140 2.17 -7.14 -25.58
C ASP A 140 1.08 -8.05 -24.98
N GLY A 141 -0.19 -7.63 -25.03
CA GLY A 141 -1.34 -8.40 -24.55
C GLY A 141 -1.64 -8.24 -23.03
N PRO A 142 -2.56 -9.03 -22.47
CA PRO A 142 -3.01 -8.86 -21.10
C PRO A 142 -2.01 -9.40 -20.07
N VAL A 143 -1.73 -8.62 -19.02
CA VAL A 143 -0.93 -9.05 -17.86
C VAL A 143 -1.83 -9.74 -16.85
N THR A 144 -1.43 -10.94 -16.42
CA THR A 144 -2.11 -11.65 -15.33
C THR A 144 -1.33 -11.50 -14.02
N GLU A 145 -1.96 -10.89 -13.02
CA GLU A 145 -1.45 -10.77 -11.66
C GLU A 145 -2.18 -11.74 -10.72
N TYR A 146 -1.44 -12.40 -9.83
CA TYR A 146 -2.02 -13.31 -8.82
C TYR A 146 -1.86 -12.70 -7.43
N LEU A 147 -2.98 -12.31 -6.83
CA LEU A 147 -3.05 -11.74 -5.49
C LEU A 147 -3.56 -12.80 -4.51
N THR A 148 -2.97 -12.83 -3.32
CA THR A 148 -3.41 -13.73 -2.25
C THR A 148 -3.87 -12.90 -1.07
N TYR A 149 -5.06 -13.21 -0.59
CA TYR A 149 -5.72 -12.54 0.52
C TYR A 149 -6.06 -13.52 1.64
N LEU A 150 -6.05 -13.00 2.86
CA LEU A 150 -6.74 -13.60 4.01
C LEU A 150 -8.04 -12.81 4.17
N ASP A 151 -9.18 -13.48 4.15
CA ASP A 151 -10.48 -12.85 4.42
C ASP A 151 -10.99 -13.35 5.77
N LEU A 152 -11.45 -12.43 6.62
CA LEU A 152 -12.06 -12.71 7.91
C LEU A 152 -13.47 -12.13 7.93
N LYS A 153 -14.45 -12.95 8.31
CA LYS A 153 -15.80 -12.45 8.55
C LYS A 153 -15.98 -12.12 10.03
N LEU A 154 -16.40 -10.91 10.32
CA LEU A 154 -16.67 -10.41 11.67
C LEU A 154 -18.16 -10.56 11.98
N ASN A 155 -18.48 -11.00 13.20
CA ASN A 155 -19.85 -11.10 13.72
C ASN A 155 -20.29 -9.84 14.48
N SER A 156 -19.37 -8.92 14.77
CA SER A 156 -19.61 -7.82 15.71
C SER A 156 -20.32 -6.61 15.06
N PRO A 157 -21.32 -6.00 15.74
CA PRO A 157 -21.92 -4.73 15.31
C PRO A 157 -20.96 -3.53 15.41
N GLU A 158 -19.83 -3.68 16.12
CA GLU A 158 -18.79 -2.64 16.24
C GLU A 158 -17.94 -2.49 14.96
N THR A 159 -18.20 -3.31 13.93
CA THR A 159 -17.49 -3.30 12.65
C THR A 159 -17.57 -1.93 11.95
N GLU A 160 -18.64 -1.17 12.18
CA GLU A 160 -18.79 0.18 11.61
C GLU A 160 -17.74 1.16 12.13
N THR A 161 -17.40 1.09 13.43
CA THR A 161 -16.36 1.98 14.02
C THR A 161 -14.98 1.69 13.44
N LEU A 162 -14.66 0.41 13.19
CA LEU A 162 -13.44 0.00 12.52
C LEU A 162 -13.44 0.45 11.05
N ARG A 163 -14.57 0.31 10.36
CA ARG A 163 -14.71 0.75 8.98
C ARG A 163 -14.45 2.25 8.84
N GLN A 164 -15.04 3.07 9.72
CA GLN A 164 -14.79 4.51 9.74
C GLN A 164 -13.32 4.82 10.02
N ALA A 165 -12.70 4.20 11.02
CA ALA A 165 -11.28 4.40 11.29
C ALA A 165 -10.37 4.02 10.11
N MET A 166 -10.71 2.94 9.38
CA MET A 166 -9.99 2.53 8.18
C MET A 166 -10.20 3.49 7.00
N LEU A 167 -11.42 3.99 6.81
CA LEU A 167 -11.75 4.99 5.79
C LEU A 167 -11.05 6.32 6.08
N ASP A 168 -11.01 6.75 7.33
CA ASP A 168 -10.30 7.97 7.74
C ASP A 168 -8.81 7.87 7.47
N GLU A 169 -8.19 6.73 7.77
CA GLU A 169 -6.79 6.48 7.43
C GLU A 169 -6.57 6.37 5.91
N SER A 170 -7.52 5.80 5.18
CA SER A 170 -7.47 5.71 3.70
C SER A 170 -7.61 7.06 3.01
N ASN A 171 -8.47 7.92 3.53
CA ASN A 171 -8.70 9.25 3.01
C ASN A 171 -7.70 10.27 3.54
N ARG A 172 -6.76 9.85 4.40
CA ARG A 172 -5.78 10.73 5.01
C ARG A 172 -4.82 11.25 3.95
N ARG A 173 -4.99 12.52 3.60
CA ARG A 173 -4.01 13.27 2.81
C ARG A 173 -2.76 13.51 3.65
N PRO A 174 -1.57 13.57 3.02
CA PRO A 174 -0.38 14.01 3.73
C PRO A 174 -0.64 15.37 4.39
N PRO A 175 -0.19 15.60 5.64
CA PRO A 175 -0.53 16.79 6.42
C PRO A 175 -0.31 18.10 5.67
N ILE A 176 0.76 18.20 4.88
CA ILE A 176 1.11 19.38 4.07
C ILE A 176 0.06 19.67 2.99
N GLU A 177 -0.53 18.66 2.37
CA GLU A 177 -1.53 18.88 1.31
C GLU A 177 -2.84 19.42 1.90
N LYS A 178 -3.22 18.95 3.09
CA LYS A 178 -4.32 19.52 3.87
C LYS A 178 -4.00 20.96 4.28
N MET A 179 -2.83 21.21 4.86
CA MET A 179 -2.42 22.57 5.25
C MET A 179 -2.31 23.52 4.05
N ASN A 180 -1.87 23.05 2.89
CA ASN A 180 -1.84 23.83 1.64
C ASN A 180 -3.26 24.14 1.15
N HIS A 181 -4.18 23.18 1.26
CA HIS A 181 -5.60 23.42 0.98
C HIS A 181 -6.18 24.45 1.94
N ASP A 182 -5.91 24.33 3.25
CA ASP A 182 -6.37 25.27 4.27
C ASP A 182 -5.78 26.67 4.06
N LEU A 183 -4.50 26.77 3.70
CA LEU A 183 -3.85 28.03 3.30
C LEU A 183 -4.51 28.63 2.04
N PHE A 184 -4.87 27.79 1.06
CA PHE A 184 -5.59 28.23 -0.13
C PHE A 184 -7.00 28.74 0.22
N GLN A 185 -7.75 28.04 1.06
CA GLN A 185 -9.06 28.48 1.51
C GLN A 185 -8.97 29.76 2.36
N ALA A 186 -7.98 29.86 3.25
CA ALA A 186 -7.71 31.04 4.05
C ALA A 186 -7.41 32.26 3.17
N ARG A 187 -6.63 32.10 2.09
CA ARG A 187 -6.40 33.14 1.09
C ARG A 187 -7.67 33.50 0.33
N LYS A 188 -8.45 32.50 -0.10
CA LYS A 188 -9.70 32.70 -0.84
C LYS A 188 -10.73 33.49 -0.03
N ARG A 189 -10.85 33.20 1.27
CA ARG A 189 -11.75 33.92 2.20
C ARG A 189 -11.18 35.23 2.73
N ARG A 190 -9.96 35.64 2.31
CA ARG A 190 -9.23 36.82 2.82
C ARG A 190 -9.12 36.83 4.35
N ALA A 191 -8.72 35.70 4.91
CA ALA A 191 -8.47 35.56 6.33
C ALA A 191 -7.38 36.54 6.83
N PRO A 192 -7.34 36.87 8.14
CA PRO A 192 -6.32 37.74 8.73
C PRO A 192 -4.90 37.25 8.43
N GLU A 193 -3.96 38.17 8.26
CA GLU A 193 -2.56 37.83 7.96
C GLU A 193 -1.91 36.97 9.06
N SER A 194 -2.34 37.13 10.31
CA SER A 194 -1.89 36.30 11.44
C SER A 194 -2.23 34.82 11.24
N GLU A 195 -3.43 34.50 10.74
CA GLU A 195 -3.85 33.13 10.46
C GLU A 195 -3.05 32.53 9.30
N ILE A 196 -2.84 33.30 8.24
CA ILE A 196 -2.03 32.89 7.08
C ILE A 196 -0.57 32.66 7.50
N ALA A 197 -0.03 33.48 8.40
CA ALA A 197 1.33 33.35 8.92
C ALA A 197 1.48 32.09 9.78
N LEU A 198 0.49 31.79 10.64
CA LEU A 198 0.46 30.55 11.42
C LEU A 198 0.43 29.31 10.52
N LEU A 199 -0.45 29.30 9.51
CA LEU A 199 -0.52 28.19 8.54
C LEU A 199 0.80 28.00 7.79
N LYS A 200 1.46 29.09 7.36
CA LYS A 200 2.77 29.01 6.71
C LYS A 200 3.87 28.51 7.64
N ALA A 201 3.87 28.95 8.90
CA ALA A 201 4.83 28.50 9.91
C ALA A 201 4.67 27.01 10.18
N GLU A 202 3.43 26.54 10.26
CA GLU A 202 3.09 25.13 10.46
C GLU A 202 3.51 24.27 9.26
N ILE A 203 3.22 24.70 8.03
CA ILE A 203 3.70 24.05 6.80
C ILE A 203 5.24 23.95 6.80
N LYS A 204 5.93 25.02 7.21
CA LYS A 204 7.39 25.05 7.27
C LYS A 204 7.94 24.09 8.34
N ARG A 205 7.29 24.00 9.50
CA ARG A 205 7.62 23.07 10.59
C ARG A 205 7.48 21.63 10.12
N GLU A 206 6.34 21.30 9.52
CA GLU A 206 6.07 19.96 8.98
C GLU A 206 7.05 19.59 7.84
N ALA A 207 7.38 20.55 6.98
CA ALA A 207 8.38 20.35 5.92
C ALA A 207 9.80 20.10 6.46
N GLN A 208 10.13 20.63 7.64
CA GLN A 208 11.42 20.38 8.30
C GLN A 208 11.50 18.99 8.95
N HIS A 209 10.37 18.43 9.39
CA HIS A 209 10.30 17.07 9.92
C HIS A 209 10.39 15.99 8.82
N ARG A 210 10.21 16.35 7.54
CA ARG A 210 10.41 15.41 6.43
C ARG A 210 11.90 15.16 6.16
N PRO A 211 12.30 13.90 5.87
CA PRO A 211 13.63 13.64 5.35
C PRO A 211 13.81 14.37 4.01
N LYS A 212 14.79 15.29 3.96
CA LYS A 212 15.18 16.06 2.77
C LYS A 212 15.77 15.11 1.71
N GLY A 213 14.91 14.45 0.94
CA GLY A 213 15.34 13.53 -0.12
C GLY A 213 14.23 12.99 -1.04
N GLY A 214 12.95 13.15 -0.68
CA GLY A 214 11.83 12.67 -1.51
C GLY A 214 11.19 13.77 -2.34
N SER A 215 11.90 14.36 -3.29
CA SER A 215 11.38 15.48 -4.10
C SER A 215 11.64 15.23 -5.59
N ARG A 216 10.74 14.46 -6.23
CA ARG A 216 10.23 14.60 -7.62
C ARG A 216 9.53 13.33 -8.14
N PHE A 217 9.73 12.16 -7.52
CA PHE A 217 9.02 10.92 -7.84
C PHE A 217 7.82 10.62 -6.93
N SER A 218 7.31 11.65 -6.23
CA SER A 218 6.24 11.54 -5.22
C SER A 218 4.83 11.61 -5.82
N THR A 219 4.60 10.97 -6.96
CA THR A 219 3.24 10.74 -7.49
C THR A 219 2.79 9.29 -7.33
N GLY A 220 3.69 8.37 -6.96
CA GLY A 220 3.41 6.94 -6.85
C GLY A 220 3.69 6.31 -5.49
N ILE A 221 3.81 7.08 -4.39
CA ILE A 221 3.67 6.50 -3.03
C ILE A 221 2.18 6.28 -2.82
N HIS A 222 1.60 5.36 -3.61
CA HIS A 222 0.21 4.99 -3.52
C HIS A 222 -0.04 4.42 -2.13
N ILE A 223 -1.17 4.80 -1.58
CA ILE A 223 -1.57 4.57 -0.21
C ILE A 223 -1.75 3.05 -0.06
N HIS A 224 -0.69 2.38 0.40
CA HIS A 224 -0.69 0.93 0.53
C HIS A 224 -1.53 0.58 1.76
N HIS A 225 -2.78 0.18 1.54
CA HIS A 225 -3.66 -0.33 2.59
C HIS A 225 -3.57 -1.86 2.62
N PRO A 226 -2.75 -2.43 3.52
CA PRO A 226 -2.62 -3.88 3.61
C PRO A 226 -3.91 -4.55 4.09
N VAL A 227 -4.84 -3.78 4.67
CA VAL A 227 -6.13 -4.25 5.17
C VAL A 227 -7.22 -3.37 4.58
N ARG A 228 -8.29 -3.99 4.09
CA ARG A 228 -9.48 -3.31 3.54
C ARG A 228 -10.76 -4.04 3.94
N MET A 229 -11.86 -3.30 4.08
CA MET A 229 -13.19 -3.90 4.17
C MET A 229 -13.71 -4.12 2.75
N VAL A 230 -14.14 -5.34 2.42
CA VAL A 230 -14.74 -5.68 1.11
C VAL A 230 -16.26 -5.59 1.16
N ASP A 231 -16.81 -5.93 2.32
CA ASP A 231 -18.24 -5.96 2.61
C ASP A 231 -18.43 -5.44 4.04
N GLU A 232 -19.66 -5.28 4.51
CA GLU A 232 -19.99 -4.76 5.85
C GLU A 232 -19.33 -5.55 6.99
N SER A 233 -19.01 -6.83 6.76
CA SER A 233 -18.45 -7.74 7.76
C SER A 233 -17.16 -8.43 7.33
N ILE A 234 -16.67 -8.21 6.11
CA ILE A 234 -15.51 -8.95 5.57
C ILE A 234 -14.27 -8.07 5.54
N LEU A 235 -13.33 -8.41 6.43
CA LEU A 235 -12.00 -7.80 6.51
C LEU A 235 -11.01 -8.60 5.65
N ARG A 236 -10.46 -7.96 4.63
CA ARG A 236 -9.52 -8.55 3.66
C ARG A 236 -8.11 -8.02 3.87
N PHE A 237 -7.16 -8.93 3.98
CA PHE A 237 -5.74 -8.64 4.19
C PHE A 237 -4.93 -9.05 2.96
N ASN A 238 -4.16 -8.14 2.40
CA ASN A 238 -3.21 -8.46 1.34
C ASN A 238 -2.04 -9.27 1.91
N TRP A 239 -1.90 -10.53 1.47
CA TRP A 239 -0.87 -11.45 1.93
C TRP A 239 0.36 -11.52 1.00
N ALA A 240 0.69 -10.42 0.32
CA ALA A 240 1.88 -10.32 -0.50
C ALA A 240 3.15 -10.19 0.37
N PHE A 241 4.11 -11.10 0.16
CA PHE A 241 5.42 -11.09 0.84
C PHE A 241 5.36 -11.16 2.38
N ILE A 242 4.25 -11.58 2.98
CA ILE A 242 4.11 -11.68 4.44
C ILE A 242 4.62 -13.03 4.95
N ARG A 243 5.32 -13.01 6.09
CA ARG A 243 5.73 -14.20 6.85
C ARG A 243 5.06 -14.22 8.22
N PRO A 244 4.60 -15.39 8.72
CA PRO A 244 4.65 -16.69 8.06
C PRO A 244 3.68 -16.81 6.87
N ARG A 245 3.81 -17.89 6.08
CA ARG A 245 2.90 -18.16 4.95
C ARG A 245 1.46 -18.27 5.46
N ILE A 246 0.50 -17.80 4.66
CA ILE A 246 -0.93 -17.81 5.02
C ILE A 246 -1.45 -19.18 5.50
N SER A 247 -0.96 -20.27 4.91
CA SER A 247 -1.35 -21.63 5.34
C SER A 247 -0.99 -21.94 6.79
N LYS A 248 0.16 -21.45 7.27
CA LYS A 248 0.58 -21.63 8.67
C LYS A 248 -0.28 -20.77 9.61
N VAL A 249 -0.68 -19.58 9.17
CA VAL A 249 -1.59 -18.71 9.93
C VAL A 249 -2.97 -19.35 10.04
N LEU A 250 -3.51 -19.87 8.94
CA LEU A 250 -4.83 -20.54 8.94
C LEU A 250 -4.83 -21.79 9.82
N GLN A 251 -3.78 -22.61 9.79
CA GLN A 251 -3.64 -23.78 10.67
C GLN A 251 -3.69 -23.40 12.16
N MET A 252 -3.28 -22.19 12.52
CA MET A 252 -3.33 -21.72 13.90
C MET A 252 -4.67 -21.11 14.25
N LEU A 253 -5.28 -20.38 13.30
CA LEU A 253 -6.64 -19.88 13.45
C LEU A 253 -7.66 -21.03 13.57
N GLU A 254 -7.40 -22.16 12.91
CA GLU A 254 -8.25 -23.37 12.96
C GLU A 254 -8.51 -23.88 14.38
N LYS A 255 -7.61 -23.58 15.34
CA LYS A 255 -7.82 -23.95 16.75
C LYS A 255 -8.94 -23.16 17.43
N ASN A 256 -9.18 -21.94 16.98
CA ASN A 256 -10.05 -20.98 17.67
C ASN A 256 -11.25 -20.54 16.80
N ILE A 257 -11.19 -20.71 15.47
CA ILE A 257 -12.13 -20.17 14.49
C ILE A 257 -12.39 -21.19 13.38
N LEU A 258 -13.59 -21.15 12.78
CA LEU A 258 -13.93 -21.92 11.60
C LEU A 258 -13.11 -21.48 10.37
N ILE A 259 -12.45 -22.43 9.71
CA ILE A 259 -11.74 -22.17 8.44
C ILE A 259 -12.62 -22.57 7.26
N GLU A 260 -12.96 -21.61 6.40
CA GLU A 260 -13.66 -21.89 5.16
C GLU A 260 -12.72 -22.38 4.06
N SER A 261 -13.29 -23.10 3.08
CA SER A 261 -12.56 -23.58 1.91
C SER A 261 -11.96 -22.42 1.11
N PRO A 262 -10.74 -22.60 0.56
CA PRO A 262 -10.08 -21.54 -0.19
C PRO A 262 -10.86 -21.20 -1.47
N VAL A 263 -11.09 -19.92 -1.70
CA VAL A 263 -11.82 -19.42 -2.89
C VAL A 263 -10.83 -18.87 -3.91
N LYS A 264 -11.08 -19.17 -5.19
CA LYS A 264 -10.39 -18.54 -6.32
C LYS A 264 -11.37 -17.56 -6.96
N LEU A 265 -11.00 -16.28 -6.99
CA LEU A 265 -11.68 -15.23 -7.73
C LEU A 265 -10.87 -14.96 -9.00
N SER A 266 -11.54 -14.81 -10.12
CA SER A 266 -10.93 -14.34 -11.36
C SER A 266 -11.64 -13.06 -11.80
N ALA A 267 -10.91 -11.95 -11.79
CA ALA A 267 -11.37 -10.67 -12.30
C ALA A 267 -10.65 -10.42 -13.63
N ASN A 268 -11.39 -10.45 -14.72
CA ASN A 268 -10.85 -10.23 -16.05
C ASN A 268 -11.15 -8.81 -16.53
N LEU A 269 -10.27 -7.87 -16.18
CA LEU A 269 -10.36 -6.47 -16.60
C LEU A 269 -9.87 -6.24 -18.04
N SER A 270 -9.37 -7.29 -18.71
CA SER A 270 -8.93 -7.21 -20.11
C SER A 270 -10.07 -7.32 -21.13
N LYS A 271 -11.23 -7.84 -20.70
CA LYS A 271 -12.44 -8.00 -21.52
C LYS A 271 -13.58 -7.12 -21.00
N ALA A 272 -13.37 -5.80 -20.98
CA ALA A 272 -14.45 -4.83 -20.84
C ALA A 272 -15.30 -4.85 -22.12
N ASN A 273 -16.22 -5.81 -22.23
CA ASN A 273 -17.24 -5.85 -23.28
C ASN A 273 -18.60 -5.54 -22.65
N GLY A 274 -19.03 -4.28 -22.76
CA GLY A 274 -20.43 -3.86 -22.63
C GLY A 274 -20.70 -2.80 -21.58
N ASP A 275 -20.19 -2.97 -20.35
CA ASP A 275 -20.52 -2.11 -19.20
C ASP A 275 -19.29 -1.39 -18.66
N VAL A 276 -18.85 -0.40 -19.44
CA VAL A 276 -17.68 0.44 -19.11
C VAL A 276 -17.94 1.26 -17.85
N GLU A 277 -19.20 1.61 -17.55
CA GLU A 277 -19.56 2.35 -16.35
C GLU A 277 -19.42 1.49 -15.09
N GLY A 278 -19.83 0.21 -15.13
CA GLY A 278 -19.60 -0.76 -14.07
C GLY A 278 -18.11 -0.99 -13.77
N ASP A 279 -17.27 -1.06 -14.80
CA ASP A 279 -15.82 -1.21 -14.64
C ASP A 279 -15.17 0.07 -14.05
N ILE A 280 -15.64 1.25 -14.47
CA ILE A 280 -15.21 2.53 -13.89
C ILE A 280 -15.63 2.62 -12.42
N LEU A 281 -16.86 2.20 -12.09
CA LEU A 281 -17.37 2.15 -10.73
C LEU A 281 -16.51 1.21 -9.87
N ASP A 282 -16.26 -0.01 -10.34
CA ASP A 282 -15.46 -1.02 -9.63
C ASP A 282 -14.01 -0.55 -9.40
N LEU A 283 -13.37 0.06 -10.39
CA LEU A 283 -12.04 0.66 -10.23
C LEU A 283 -12.05 1.82 -9.21
N THR A 284 -13.12 2.60 -9.18
CA THR A 284 -13.27 3.73 -8.27
C THR A 284 -13.52 3.28 -6.84
N VAL A 285 -14.39 2.29 -6.63
CA VAL A 285 -14.64 1.62 -5.34
C VAL A 285 -13.37 0.94 -4.82
N ARG A 286 -12.53 0.40 -5.72
CA ARG A 286 -11.23 -0.19 -5.37
C ARG A 286 -10.13 0.84 -5.07
N GLY A 287 -10.44 2.15 -5.08
CA GLY A 287 -9.50 3.23 -4.80
C GLY A 287 -8.51 3.51 -5.94
N LYS A 288 -8.71 2.88 -7.10
CA LYS A 288 -7.87 3.05 -8.29
C LYS A 288 -8.35 4.21 -9.17
N LYS A 289 -8.56 5.37 -8.55
CA LYS A 289 -9.20 6.54 -9.19
C LYS A 289 -8.49 7.02 -10.45
N MET A 290 -7.16 6.91 -10.52
CA MET A 290 -6.40 7.29 -11.72
C MET A 290 -6.59 6.30 -12.87
N GLU A 291 -6.75 5.01 -12.59
CA GLU A 291 -7.07 3.99 -13.60
C GLU A 291 -8.51 4.16 -14.08
N ALA A 292 -9.46 4.45 -13.17
CA ALA A 292 -10.84 4.76 -13.51
C ALA A 292 -10.96 6.00 -14.41
N ILE A 293 -10.22 7.08 -14.08
CA ILE A 293 -10.16 8.30 -14.91
C ILE A 293 -9.51 7.99 -16.26
N ALA A 294 -8.42 7.23 -16.30
CA ALA A 294 -7.77 6.86 -17.56
C ALA A 294 -8.71 6.05 -18.45
N LEU A 295 -9.43 5.07 -17.87
CA LEU A 295 -10.41 4.24 -18.58
C LEU A 295 -11.58 5.08 -19.13
N ALA A 296 -12.10 6.03 -18.33
CA ALA A 296 -13.14 6.96 -18.78
C ALA A 296 -12.69 7.84 -19.95
N ARG A 297 -11.44 8.33 -19.93
CA ARG A 297 -10.87 9.13 -21.03
C ARG A 297 -10.68 8.32 -22.30
N GLU A 298 -10.20 7.09 -22.17
CA GLU A 298 -9.95 6.19 -23.29
C GLU A 298 -11.25 5.79 -23.99
N HIS A 299 -12.28 5.44 -23.22
CA HIS A 299 -13.56 4.97 -23.78
C HIS A 299 -14.49 6.09 -24.25
N TYR A 300 -14.57 7.21 -23.52
CA TYR A 300 -15.52 8.29 -23.84
C TYR A 300 -14.87 9.51 -24.51
N GLY A 301 -13.54 9.52 -24.67
CA GLY A 301 -12.81 10.64 -25.27
C GLY A 301 -12.78 11.90 -24.39
N TYR A 302 -13.14 11.77 -23.10
CA TYR A 302 -13.22 12.90 -22.18
C TYR A 302 -11.86 13.59 -21.95
N SER A 303 -11.91 14.90 -21.71
CA SER A 303 -10.79 15.62 -21.12
C SER A 303 -10.53 15.14 -19.68
N LEU A 304 -9.34 15.43 -19.15
CA LEU A 304 -8.97 15.00 -17.79
C LEU A 304 -9.96 15.51 -16.72
N SER A 305 -10.49 16.71 -16.91
CA SER A 305 -11.46 17.35 -16.02
C SER A 305 -12.81 16.63 -16.08
N GLU A 306 -13.32 16.39 -17.29
CA GLU A 306 -14.60 15.72 -17.53
C GLU A 306 -14.58 14.26 -17.07
N ALA A 307 -13.50 13.53 -17.34
CA ALA A 307 -13.36 12.15 -16.87
C ALA A 307 -13.31 12.06 -15.34
N LYS A 308 -12.69 13.03 -14.68
CA LYS A 308 -12.68 13.10 -13.22
C LYS A 308 -14.08 13.38 -12.66
N GLU A 309 -14.80 14.31 -13.28
CA GLU A 309 -16.15 14.68 -12.87
C GLU A 309 -17.14 13.51 -13.08
N PHE A 310 -17.01 12.79 -14.19
CA PHE A 310 -17.76 11.58 -14.49
C PHE A 310 -17.50 10.45 -13.48
N VAL A 311 -16.24 10.20 -13.14
CA VAL A 311 -15.87 9.22 -12.11
C VAL A 311 -16.41 9.63 -10.72
N GLU A 312 -16.46 10.92 -10.43
CA GLU A 312 -16.99 11.45 -9.17
C GLU A 312 -18.52 11.47 -9.11
N SER A 313 -19.23 11.56 -10.26
CA SER A 313 -20.69 11.45 -10.31
C SER A 313 -21.16 10.01 -10.08
N LEU A 314 -20.44 9.02 -10.61
CA LEU A 314 -20.74 7.59 -10.40
C LEU A 314 -20.65 7.15 -8.93
N LEU A 315 -19.98 7.92 -8.06
CA LEU A 315 -19.90 7.65 -6.62
C LEU A 315 -21.04 8.27 -5.80
N LYS A 316 -21.83 9.16 -6.39
CA LYS A 316 -22.90 9.90 -5.70
C LYS A 316 -24.27 9.26 -5.87
N ASP A 317 -24.44 8.45 -6.91
CA ASP A 317 -25.61 7.60 -7.13
C ASP A 317 -25.46 6.26 -6.39
#